data_AF-A0A8T4USY3-F1
#
_entry.id   AF-A0A8T4USY3-F1
#
_cell.length_a   1.000
_cell.length_b   1.000
_cell.length_c   1.000
_cell.angle_alpha   90.00
_cell.angle_beta   90.00
_cell.angle_gamma   90.00
#
_symmetry.space_group_name_H-M   'P 1'
#
loop_
_entity.id
_entity.type
_entity.pdbx_description
1 polymer ?
#
loop_
_entity_poly.entity_id
_entity_poly.type
_entity_poly.pdbx_seq_one_letter_code
_entity_poly.pdbx_strand_id
1 'polypeptide(L)'
;MENPLLTLKPSITNALLPSFLKNLFYAIIISGIAFLISLILRFFDIIDYTTSTLLVSAAVLIIVVDLIPTIIRLIILYNTKYLFYPHHLIREFELIIIKRYSVPYNQIVNIKTKVSLWDRLCNAGDIIIHTAEDKAQDLILHYIKNPQELEHRLYKMAHITKDKKVHN
;
A
#
# COMPACT_ATOMS: atom_id res chain seq x y z
N MET A 1 17.70 -21.90 -12.71
CA MET A 1 16.96 -20.81 -12.06
C MET A 1 17.31 -20.86 -10.59
N GLU A 2 17.76 -19.75 -10.00
CA GLU A 2 18.01 -19.71 -8.55
C GLU A 2 16.70 -19.92 -7.80
N ASN A 3 16.73 -20.65 -6.69
CA ASN A 3 15.57 -20.80 -5.82
C ASN A 3 15.51 -19.58 -4.88
N PRO A 4 14.34 -18.94 -4.71
CA PRO A 4 14.22 -17.82 -3.77
C PRO A 4 14.43 -18.33 -2.34
N LEU A 5 15.24 -17.62 -1.57
CA LEU A 5 15.48 -17.90 -0.14
C LEU A 5 14.23 -17.64 0.69
N LEU A 6 13.47 -16.62 0.28
CA LEU A 6 12.22 -16.24 0.92
C LEU A 6 11.25 -15.72 -0.13
N THR A 7 10.01 -16.17 -0.04
CA THR A 7 8.89 -15.62 -0.82
C THR A 7 7.90 -15.01 0.14
N LEU A 8 7.68 -13.71 0.02
CA LEU A 8 6.69 -12.97 0.80
C LEU A 8 5.56 -12.49 -0.09
N LYS A 9 4.37 -12.47 0.49
CA LYS A 9 3.19 -11.84 -0.11
C LYS A 9 2.70 -10.73 0.80
N PRO A 10 2.11 -9.65 0.24
CA PRO A 10 1.40 -8.68 1.04
C PRO A 10 0.33 -9.36 1.89
N SER A 11 0.17 -8.95 3.15
CA SER A 11 -0.93 -9.42 3.97
C SER A 11 -2.21 -8.68 3.57
N ILE A 12 -3.08 -9.36 2.81
CA ILE A 12 -4.32 -8.78 2.31
C ILE A 12 -5.25 -8.39 3.46
N THR A 13 -5.33 -9.22 4.50
CA THR A 13 -6.12 -8.93 5.71
C THR A 13 -5.65 -7.64 6.38
N ASN A 14 -4.33 -7.48 6.50
CA ASN A 14 -3.73 -6.30 7.11
C ASN A 14 -3.72 -5.09 6.18
N ALA A 15 -3.98 -5.29 4.88
CA ALA A 15 -4.15 -4.21 3.92
C ALA A 15 -5.58 -3.67 3.89
N LEU A 16 -6.55 -4.57 3.99
CA LEU A 16 -7.97 -4.27 3.87
C LEU A 16 -8.45 -3.39 5.01
N LEU A 17 -8.16 -3.79 6.25
CA LEU A 17 -8.72 -3.12 7.41
C LEU A 17 -8.23 -1.67 7.55
N PRO A 18 -6.92 -1.36 7.43
CA PRO A 18 -6.43 0.01 7.38
C PRO A 18 -6.98 0.83 6.21
N SER A 19 -7.05 0.24 5.02
CA SER A 19 -7.53 0.95 3.82
C SER A 19 -9.01 1.30 3.96
N PHE A 20 -9.83 0.33 4.38
CA PHE A 20 -11.25 0.50 4.58
C PHE A 20 -11.54 1.55 5.66
N LEU A 21 -10.91 1.46 6.83
CA LEU A 21 -11.12 2.43 7.91
C LEU A 21 -10.71 3.85 7.50
N LYS A 22 -9.57 3.98 6.81
CA LYS A 22 -9.11 5.27 6.29
C LYS A 22 -10.09 5.86 5.28
N ASN A 23 -10.53 5.06 4.31
CA ASN A 23 -11.46 5.51 3.28
C ASN A 23 -12.84 5.82 3.86
N LEU A 24 -13.35 4.98 4.76
CA LEU A 24 -14.60 5.21 5.48
C LEU A 24 -14.56 6.54 6.25
N PHE A 25 -13.45 6.83 6.92
CA PHE A 25 -13.26 8.11 7.61
C PHE A 25 -13.35 9.31 6.65
N TYR A 26 -12.67 9.25 5.50
CA TYR A 26 -12.78 10.31 4.49
C TYR A 26 -14.18 10.40 3.87
N ALA A 27 -14.82 9.26 3.60
CA ALA A 27 -16.15 9.21 3.04
C ALA A 27 -17.17 9.86 3.99
N ILE A 28 -17.10 9.58 5.29
CA ILE A 28 -17.95 10.22 6.30
C ILE A 28 -17.75 11.75 6.32
N ILE A 29 -16.51 12.23 6.26
CA ILE A 29 -16.21 13.68 6.23
C ILE A 29 -16.77 14.32 4.96
N ILE A 30 -16.49 13.76 3.78
CA ILE A 30 -16.93 14.30 2.49
C ILE A 30 -18.46 14.30 2.42
N SER A 31 -19.10 13.19 2.78
CA SER A 31 -20.57 13.08 2.79
C SER A 31 -21.19 14.05 3.80
N GLY A 32 -20.58 14.24 4.97
CA GLY A 32 -21.02 15.23 5.96
C GLY A 32 -20.97 16.66 5.40
N ILE A 33 -19.88 17.04 4.73
CA ILE A 33 -19.74 18.35 4.09
C ILE A 33 -20.76 18.52 2.96
N ALA A 34 -20.90 17.53 2.08
CA ALA A 34 -21.87 17.56 0.99
C ALA A 34 -23.31 17.67 1.49
N PHE A 35 -23.63 16.98 2.58
CA PHE A 35 -24.94 17.06 3.24
C PHE A 35 -25.19 18.46 3.81
N LEU A 36 -24.20 19.07 4.49
CA LEU A 36 -24.31 20.44 5.00
C LEU A 36 -24.52 21.46 3.88
N ILE A 37 -23.76 21.36 2.77
CA ILE A 37 -23.95 22.22 1.60
C ILE A 37 -25.37 22.06 1.04
N SER A 38 -25.84 20.82 0.93
CA SER A 38 -27.19 20.53 0.43
C SER A 38 -28.29 21.12 1.33
N LEU A 39 -28.12 21.07 2.65
CA LEU A 39 -29.04 21.70 3.60
C LEU A 39 -29.06 23.23 3.44
N ILE A 40 -27.91 23.86 3.24
CA ILE A 40 -27.80 25.31 3.02
C ILE A 40 -28.49 25.70 1.70
N LEU A 41 -28.23 24.99 0.61
CA LEU A 41 -28.84 25.27 -0.70
C LEU A 41 -30.36 25.11 -0.68
N ARG A 42 -30.86 24.10 0.05
CA ARG A 42 -32.29 23.91 0.30
C ARG A 42 -32.88 25.06 1.12
N PHE A 43 -32.16 25.55 2.12
CA PHE A 43 -32.62 26.68 2.95
C PHE A 43 -32.79 27.97 2.12
N PHE A 44 -31.99 28.16 1.07
CA PHE A 44 -32.13 29.28 0.14
C PHE A 44 -33.10 29.02 -1.02
N ASP A 45 -33.83 27.89 -1.00
CA ASP A 45 -34.78 27.48 -2.05
C ASP A 45 -34.18 27.43 -3.46
N ILE A 46 -32.86 27.23 -3.53
CA ILE A 46 -32.12 27.12 -4.81
C ILE A 46 -32.42 25.76 -5.45
N ILE A 47 -32.69 24.75 -4.63
CA ILE A 47 -32.91 23.39 -5.10
C ILE A 47 -33.97 22.66 -4.29
N ASP A 48 -34.88 21.97 -4.98
CA ASP A 48 -35.97 21.21 -4.38
C ASP A 48 -35.75 19.70 -4.58
N TYR A 49 -35.36 19.02 -3.50
CA TYR A 49 -35.15 17.57 -3.47
C TYR A 49 -35.72 16.98 -2.19
N THR A 50 -36.27 15.76 -2.28
CA THR A 50 -36.69 14.99 -1.11
C THR A 50 -35.48 14.55 -0.27
N THR A 51 -35.61 14.57 1.05
CA THR A 51 -34.58 14.08 1.99
C THR A 51 -34.10 12.65 1.65
N SER A 52 -35.00 11.80 1.16
CA SER A 52 -34.69 10.43 0.71
C SER A 52 -33.69 10.41 -0.45
N THR A 53 -33.81 11.34 -1.41
CA THR A 53 -32.90 11.44 -2.56
C THR A 53 -31.49 11.81 -2.10
N LEU A 54 -31.36 12.70 -1.12
CA LEU A 54 -30.07 13.09 -0.52
C LEU A 54 -29.41 11.92 0.23
N LEU A 55 -30.19 11.15 0.98
CA LEU A 55 -29.66 10.00 1.73
C LEU A 55 -29.20 8.88 0.77
N VAL A 56 -29.98 8.58 -0.26
CA VAL A 56 -29.62 7.56 -1.26
C VAL A 56 -28.39 7.99 -2.05
N SER A 57 -28.32 9.25 -2.49
CA SER A 57 -27.14 9.74 -3.25
C SER A 57 -25.88 9.75 -2.39
N ALA A 58 -25.97 10.13 -1.12
CA ALA A 58 -24.86 10.07 -0.18
C ALA A 58 -24.39 8.63 0.06
N ALA A 59 -25.32 7.68 0.25
CA ALA A 59 -24.99 6.27 0.42
C ALA A 59 -24.30 5.68 -0.81
N VAL A 60 -24.83 5.96 -2.01
CA VAL A 60 -24.22 5.54 -3.28
C VAL A 60 -22.82 6.13 -3.43
N LEU A 61 -22.65 7.41 -3.11
CA LEU A 61 -21.35 8.09 -3.20
C LEU A 61 -20.32 7.47 -2.24
N ILE A 62 -20.70 7.16 -1.00
CA ILE A 62 -19.82 6.47 -0.03
C ILE A 62 -19.40 5.11 -0.61
N ILE A 63 -20.34 4.32 -1.11
CA ILE A 63 -20.05 2.99 -1.68
C ILE A 63 -19.08 3.13 -2.87
N VAL A 64 -19.35 4.03 -3.81
CA VAL A 64 -18.50 4.20 -5.00
C VAL A 64 -17.10 4.68 -4.63
N VAL A 65 -16.99 5.66 -3.73
CA VAL A 65 -15.72 6.26 -3.32
C VAL A 65 -14.88 5.30 -2.47
N ASP A 66 -15.50 4.44 -1.66
CA ASP A 66 -14.77 3.49 -0.80
C ASP A 66 -14.49 2.15 -1.49
N LEU A 67 -15.50 1.57 -2.15
CA LEU A 67 -15.44 0.21 -2.67
C LEU A 67 -14.50 0.10 -3.87
N ILE A 68 -14.54 1.06 -4.81
CA ILE A 68 -13.75 0.98 -6.04
C ILE A 68 -12.23 1.03 -5.75
N PRO A 69 -11.70 2.02 -4.99
CA PRO A 69 -10.27 2.04 -4.68
C PRO A 69 -9.82 0.83 -3.87
N THR A 70 -10.67 0.34 -2.96
CA THR A 70 -10.38 -0.84 -2.14
C THR A 70 -10.26 -2.09 -2.99
N ILE A 71 -11.18 -2.31 -3.94
CA ILE A 71 -11.12 -3.44 -4.89
C ILE A 71 -9.86 -3.35 -5.76
N ILE A 72 -9.58 -2.19 -6.35
CA ILE A 72 -8.38 -2.00 -7.19
C ILE A 72 -7.12 -2.33 -6.40
N ARG A 73 -7.01 -1.83 -5.16
CA ARG A 73 -5.86 -2.08 -4.30
C ARG A 73 -5.73 -3.56 -3.94
N LEU A 74 -6.84 -4.24 -3.65
CA LEU A 74 -6.85 -5.67 -3.36
C LEU A 74 -6.37 -6.49 -4.57
N ILE A 75 -6.82 -6.16 -5.77
CA ILE A 75 -6.36 -6.79 -7.01
C ILE A 75 -4.84 -6.60 -7.15
N ILE A 76 -4.32 -5.39 -6.92
CA ILE A 76 -2.88 -5.13 -7.01
C ILE A 76 -2.10 -5.99 -6.01
N LEU A 77 -2.55 -6.02 -4.75
CA LEU A 77 -1.85 -6.73 -3.67
C LEU A 77 -1.91 -8.25 -3.83
N TYR A 78 -3.06 -8.79 -4.23
CA TYR A 78 -3.24 -10.23 -4.45
C TYR A 78 -2.28 -10.76 -5.51
N ASN A 79 -2.04 -9.95 -6.53
CA ASN A 79 -1.19 -10.28 -7.67
C ASN A 79 0.27 -9.84 -7.50
N THR A 80 0.66 -9.30 -6.34
CA THR A 80 2.04 -8.91 -6.04
C THR A 80 2.74 -9.96 -5.20
N LYS A 81 3.97 -10.32 -5.59
CA LYS A 81 4.88 -11.21 -4.85
C LYS A 81 6.23 -10.53 -4.65
N TYR A 82 6.88 -10.85 -3.54
CA TYR A 82 8.21 -10.38 -3.22
C TYR A 82 9.13 -11.59 -3.06
N LEU A 83 10.16 -11.66 -3.90
CA LEU A 83 11.09 -12.79 -3.98
C LEU A 83 12.47 -12.31 -3.55
N PHE A 84 13.05 -12.98 -2.58
CA PHE A 84 14.35 -12.65 -2.02
C PHE A 84 15.35 -13.71 -2.46
N TYR A 85 16.34 -13.30 -3.24
CA TYR A 85 17.44 -14.13 -3.69
C TYR A 85 18.70 -13.83 -2.87
N PRO A 86 19.80 -14.58 -3.02
CA PRO A 86 21.04 -14.31 -2.29
C PRO A 86 21.69 -12.96 -2.63
N HIS A 87 21.47 -12.45 -3.84
CA HIS A 87 22.16 -11.25 -4.35
C HIS A 87 21.25 -10.06 -4.64
N HIS A 88 19.95 -10.31 -4.77
CA HIS A 88 18.99 -9.30 -5.19
C HIS A 88 17.60 -9.63 -4.66
N LEU A 89 16.72 -8.64 -4.74
CA LEU A 89 15.32 -8.75 -4.40
C LEU A 89 14.47 -8.42 -5.62
N ILE A 90 13.43 -9.22 -5.87
CA ILE A 90 12.49 -9.00 -6.96
C ILE A 90 11.10 -8.70 -6.40
N ARG A 91 10.48 -7.65 -6.93
CA ARG A 91 9.02 -7.47 -6.87
C ARG A 91 8.42 -7.89 -8.19
N GLU A 92 7.47 -8.79 -8.10
CA GLU A 92 6.74 -9.34 -9.25
C GLU A 92 5.26 -9.02 -9.11
N PHE A 93 4.68 -8.47 -10.17
CA PHE A 93 3.25 -8.23 -10.29
C PHE A 93 2.73 -9.00 -11.51
N GLU A 94 1.76 -9.89 -11.29
CA GLU A 94 1.21 -10.80 -12.30
C GLU A 94 -0.32 -10.62 -12.40
N LEU A 95 -0.79 -9.83 -13.37
CA LEU A 95 -2.23 -9.73 -13.65
C LEU A 95 -2.52 -10.05 -15.12
N ILE A 96 -2.35 -9.06 -15.99
CA ILE A 96 -2.43 -9.21 -17.46
C ILE A 96 -1.02 -9.15 -18.04
N ILE A 97 -0.18 -8.28 -17.47
CA ILE A 97 1.23 -8.11 -17.82
C ILE A 97 2.04 -8.49 -16.60
N ILE A 98 3.07 -9.31 -16.81
CA ILE A 98 4.06 -9.64 -15.77
C ILE A 98 5.05 -8.49 -15.70
N LYS A 99 5.03 -7.73 -14.59
CA LYS A 99 6.02 -6.68 -14.31
C LYS A 99 6.97 -7.15 -13.24
N ARG A 100 8.27 -7.12 -13.53
CA ARG A 100 9.34 -7.52 -12.60
C ARG A 100 10.29 -6.36 -12.37
N TYR A 101 10.52 -6.04 -11.10
CA TYR A 101 11.51 -5.05 -10.68
C TYR A 101 12.54 -5.76 -9.83
N SER A 102 13.80 -5.76 -10.27
CA SER A 102 14.91 -6.41 -9.57
C SER A 102 15.85 -5.35 -9.00
N VAL A 103 16.16 -5.46 -7.71
CA VAL A 103 17.06 -4.57 -6.99
C VAL A 103 18.19 -5.40 -6.36
N PRO A 104 19.42 -5.28 -6.88
CA PRO A 104 20.61 -5.84 -6.24
C PRO A 104 20.82 -5.28 -4.83
N TYR A 105 21.20 -6.13 -3.86
CA TYR A 105 21.39 -5.67 -2.48
C TYR A 105 22.52 -4.66 -2.32
N ASN A 106 23.54 -4.73 -3.19
CA ASN A 106 24.66 -3.79 -3.16
C ASN A 106 24.26 -2.35 -3.58
N GLN A 107 23.14 -2.20 -4.29
CA GLN A 107 22.59 -0.91 -4.70
C GLN A 107 21.64 -0.31 -3.65
N ILE A 108 21.30 -1.06 -2.60
CA ILE A 108 20.45 -0.54 -1.52
C ILE A 108 21.29 0.40 -0.65
N VAL A 109 20.85 1.65 -0.59
CA VAL A 109 21.45 2.71 0.24
C VAL A 109 20.76 2.79 1.57
N ASN A 110 19.43 2.74 1.56
CA ASN A 110 18.63 2.93 2.76
C ASN A 110 17.38 2.04 2.73
N ILE A 111 17.00 1.54 3.89
CA ILE A 111 15.77 0.76 4.10
C ILE A 111 15.01 1.50 5.19
N LYS A 112 13.76 1.88 4.92
CA LYS A 112 12.90 2.56 5.88
C LYS A 112 11.62 1.78 6.08
N THR A 113 11.20 1.66 7.32
CA THR A 113 9.88 1.13 7.64
C THR A 113 8.88 2.27 7.86
N LYS A 114 7.76 2.23 7.14
CA LYS A 114 6.64 3.15 7.30
C LYS A 114 5.47 2.41 7.90
N VAL A 115 5.07 2.82 9.10
CA VAL A 115 3.90 2.26 9.81
C VAL A 115 2.93 3.40 10.10
N SER A 116 1.72 3.35 9.52
CA SER A 116 0.67 4.29 9.87
C SER A 116 -0.05 3.87 11.16
N LEU A 117 -0.86 4.77 11.72
CA LEU A 117 -1.70 4.46 12.89
C LEU A 117 -2.57 3.22 12.66
N TRP A 118 -3.09 3.08 11.45
CA TRP A 118 -3.92 1.94 11.06
C TRP A 118 -3.09 0.66 10.91
N ASP A 119 -1.88 0.75 10.36
CA ASP A 119 -1.01 -0.42 10.18
C ASP A 119 -0.52 -0.96 11.54
N ARG A 120 -0.36 -0.08 12.54
CA ARG A 120 -0.04 -0.47 13.94
C ARG A 120 -1.08 -1.42 14.52
N LEU A 121 -2.37 -1.21 14.23
CA LEU A 121 -3.45 -2.07 14.72
C LEU A 121 -3.37 -3.49 14.13
N CYS A 122 -2.90 -3.62 12.89
CA CYS A 122 -2.76 -4.89 12.20
C CYS A 122 -1.34 -5.49 12.28
N ASN A 123 -0.43 -4.85 13.04
CA ASN A 123 0.99 -5.19 13.09
C ASN A 123 1.60 -5.42 11.69
N ALA A 124 1.28 -4.49 10.79
CA ALA A 124 1.76 -4.45 9.43
C ALA A 124 2.46 -3.12 9.15
N GLY A 125 3.09 -3.01 7.99
CA GLY A 125 3.61 -1.75 7.49
C GLY A 125 4.26 -1.92 6.12
N ASP A 126 4.69 -0.80 5.58
CA ASP A 126 5.39 -0.77 4.30
C ASP A 126 6.89 -0.67 4.54
N ILE A 127 7.69 -1.41 3.77
CA ILE A 127 9.15 -1.27 3.76
C ILE A 127 9.54 -0.60 2.45
N ILE A 128 10.22 0.53 2.57
CA ILE A 128 10.68 1.37 1.47
C ILE A 128 12.18 1.15 1.31
N ILE A 129 12.57 0.64 0.15
CA ILE A 129 13.96 0.35 -0.20
C ILE A 129 14.41 1.42 -1.18
N HIS A 130 15.34 2.27 -0.74
CA HIS A 130 15.96 3.30 -1.54
C HIS A 130 17.23 2.77 -2.21
N THR A 131 17.30 2.93 -3.53
CA THR A 131 18.46 2.54 -4.34
C THR A 131 19.43 3.70 -4.56
N ALA A 132 20.70 3.41 -4.82
CA ALA A 132 21.76 4.40 -5.03
C ALA A 132 21.60 5.24 -6.30
N GLU A 133 20.75 4.80 -7.22
CA GLU A 133 20.48 5.51 -8.46
C GLU A 133 19.45 6.63 -8.21
N ASP A 134 19.88 7.89 -8.31
CA ASP A 134 19.08 9.09 -8.02
C ASP A 134 17.75 9.20 -8.80
N LYS A 135 17.58 8.42 -9.88
CA LYS A 135 16.36 8.39 -10.70
C LYS A 135 15.59 7.07 -10.62
N ALA A 136 16.11 6.07 -9.91
CA ALA A 136 15.40 4.81 -9.76
C ALA A 136 14.24 4.98 -8.79
N GLN A 137 13.07 4.42 -9.14
CA GLN A 137 11.91 4.42 -8.25
C GLN A 137 12.19 3.56 -7.02
N ASP A 138 11.86 4.09 -5.85
CA ASP A 138 11.92 3.35 -4.60
C ASP A 138 11.10 2.06 -4.70
N LEU A 139 11.70 0.97 -4.24
CA LEU A 139 11.00 -0.30 -4.18
C LEU A 139 10.23 -0.40 -2.88
N ILE A 140 8.89 -0.45 -2.99
CA ILE A 140 8.00 -0.50 -1.83
C ILE A 140 7.41 -1.90 -1.68
N LEU A 141 7.71 -2.51 -0.53
CA LEU A 141 7.10 -3.74 -0.05
C LEU A 141 5.88 -3.36 0.80
N HIS A 142 4.67 -3.60 0.29
CA HIS A 142 3.44 -3.16 0.93
C HIS A 142 2.89 -4.20 1.91
N TYR A 143 2.34 -3.72 3.03
CA TYR A 143 1.59 -4.53 3.99
C TYR A 143 2.32 -5.79 4.46
N ILE A 144 3.59 -5.62 4.78
CA ILE A 144 4.43 -6.65 5.36
C ILE A 144 4.06 -6.83 6.83
N LYS A 145 3.80 -8.07 7.23
CA LYS A 145 3.60 -8.43 8.64
C LYS A 145 4.93 -8.36 9.38
N ASN A 146 4.94 -7.75 10.58
CA ASN A 146 6.16 -7.51 11.35
C ASN A 146 7.26 -6.81 10.53
N PRO A 147 6.99 -5.60 9.98
CA PRO A 147 7.92 -4.97 9.03
C PRO A 147 9.30 -4.68 9.62
N GLN A 148 9.39 -4.41 10.93
CA GLN A 148 10.65 -4.20 11.65
C GLN A 148 11.56 -5.44 11.65
N GLU A 149 10.98 -6.63 11.77
CA GLU A 149 11.74 -7.88 11.75
C GLU A 149 12.32 -8.11 10.35
N LEU A 150 11.53 -7.86 9.31
CA LEU A 150 11.97 -8.02 7.92
C LEU A 150 13.01 -6.96 7.55
N GLU A 151 12.87 -5.72 8.02
CA GLU A 151 13.86 -4.65 7.87
C GLU A 151 15.22 -5.10 8.41
N HIS A 152 15.26 -5.65 9.63
CA HIS A 152 16.51 -6.12 10.23
C HIS A 152 17.14 -7.28 9.44
N ARG A 153 16.33 -8.20 8.91
CA ARG A 153 16.78 -9.29 8.02
C ARG A 153 17.35 -8.75 6.71
N LEU A 154 16.67 -7.79 6.09
CA LEU A 154 17.12 -7.13 4.85
C LEU A 154 18.43 -6.38 5.05
N TYR A 155 18.57 -5.67 6.17
CA TYR A 155 19.80 -4.94 6.50
C TYR A 155 21.00 -5.89 6.62
N LYS A 156 20.81 -7.04 7.28
CA LYS A 156 21.83 -8.10 7.38
C LYS A 156 22.21 -8.66 6.00
N MET A 157 21.22 -8.96 5.16
CA MET A 157 21.47 -9.46 3.79
C MET A 157 22.26 -8.44 2.97
N ALA A 158 21.88 -7.16 3.04
CA ALA A 158 22.56 -6.10 2.30
C ALA A 158 24.01 -5.86 2.73
N HIS A 159 24.31 -5.97 4.03
CA HIS A 159 25.68 -5.80 4.54
C HIS A 159 26.58 -6.98 4.20
N ILE A 160 26.10 -8.23 4.38
CA ILE A 160 26.87 -9.44 4.04
C ILE A 160 27.28 -9.42 2.55
N THR A 161 26.39 -8.96 1.66
CA THR A 161 26.71 -8.87 0.23
C THR A 161 27.74 -7.78 -0.07
N LYS A 162 27.76 -6.66 0.67
CA LYS A 162 28.78 -5.61 0.51
C LYS A 162 30.15 -6.11 0.94
N ASP A 163 30.27 -6.77 2.09
CA ASP A 163 31.55 -7.26 2.61
C ASP A 163 32.20 -8.32 1.71
N LYS A 164 31.39 -9.24 1.15
CA LYS A 164 31.89 -10.25 0.19
C LYS A 164 32.43 -9.65 -1.11
N LYS A 165 31.98 -8.46 -1.51
CA LYS A 165 32.48 -7.77 -2.71
C LYS A 165 33.80 -7.04 -2.46
N VAL A 166 34.13 -6.74 -1.20
CA VAL A 166 35.39 -6.07 -0.83
C VAL A 166 36.56 -7.06 -0.73
N HIS A 167 36.28 -8.36 -0.60
CA HIS A 167 37.30 -9.41 -0.41
C HIS A 167 37.53 -10.30 -1.64
N ASN A 168 36.89 -9.97 -2.77
CA ASN A 168 37.12 -10.56 -4.09
C ASN A 168 37.55 -9.47 -5.07
#